data_AF-A0A5B2WTU3-F1
#
_entry.id   AF-A0A5B2WTU3-F1
#
_cell.length_a   1.000
_cell.length_b   1.000
_cell.length_c   1.000
_cell.angle_alpha   90.00
_cell.angle_beta   90.00
_cell.angle_gamma   90.00
#
_symmetry.space_group_name_H-M   'P 1'
#
loop_
_entity.id
_entity.type
_entity.pdbx_description
1 polymer ?
#
loop_
_entity_poly.entity_id
_entity_poly.type
_entity_poly.pdbx_seq_one_letter_code
_entity_poly.pdbx_strand_id
1 'polypeptide(L)'
;MTHHVPETVVRRFTDNSCAVTTVVADPADAQQVLYGTVTRDGVLVGSYYCADRVRQTDWRIVTADGDHLTLDDRPVNPVSEPAAVLVLTTVLTGHDQREIQQQLRDATRPPP
;
A
#
# COMPACT_ATOMS: atom_id res chain seq x y z
N MET A 1 -31.71 7.83 16.69
CA MET A 1 -30.66 7.53 15.70
C MET A 1 -29.51 6.89 16.45
N THR A 2 -29.35 5.57 16.32
CA THR A 2 -28.17 4.86 16.83
C THR A 2 -27.01 5.16 15.90
N HIS A 3 -26.02 5.92 16.36
CA HIS A 3 -24.76 6.08 15.64
C HIS A 3 -24.06 4.71 15.64
N HIS A 4 -24.01 4.05 14.49
CA HIS A 4 -23.16 2.88 14.31
C HIS A 4 -21.72 3.40 14.32
N VAL A 5 -20.97 3.09 15.37
CA VAL A 5 -19.53 3.34 15.36
C VAL A 5 -18.94 2.45 14.27
N PRO A 6 -18.19 2.99 13.30
CA PRO A 6 -17.55 2.16 12.29
C PRO A 6 -16.59 1.17 12.97
N GLU A 7 -16.74 -0.12 12.67
CA GLU A 7 -15.86 -1.14 13.22
C GLU A 7 -14.48 -0.99 12.57
N THR A 8 -13.41 -1.08 13.37
CA THR A 8 -12.05 -1.12 12.83
C THR A 8 -11.58 -2.56 12.82
N VAL A 9 -11.30 -3.08 11.63
CA VAL A 9 -10.86 -4.46 11.41
C VAL A 9 -9.39 -4.46 10.98
N VAL A 10 -8.64 -5.44 11.49
CA VAL A 10 -7.25 -5.69 11.06
C VAL A 10 -7.23 -6.92 10.17
N ARG A 11 -6.85 -6.76 8.90
CA ARG A 11 -6.62 -7.88 7.98
C ARG A 11 -5.14 -8.21 7.94
N ARG A 12 -4.81 -9.49 7.95
CA ARG A 12 -3.42 -9.98 7.81
C ARG A 12 -3.36 -11.05 6.75
N PHE A 13 -2.37 -10.97 5.88
CA PHE A 13 -2.09 -11.98 4.86
C PHE A 13 -0.62 -11.92 4.46
N THR A 14 -0.17 -12.92 3.70
CA THR A 14 1.19 -13.01 3.19
C THR A 14 1.17 -12.84 1.68
N ASP A 15 2.09 -12.04 1.15
CA ASP A 15 2.28 -11.82 -0.29
C ASP A 15 3.79 -11.70 -0.58
N ASN A 16 4.30 -12.46 -1.56
CA ASN A 16 5.73 -12.51 -1.92
C ASN A 16 6.69 -12.63 -0.71
N SER A 17 6.39 -13.57 0.21
CA SER A 17 7.14 -13.79 1.47
C SER A 17 7.15 -12.59 2.44
N CYS A 18 6.30 -11.59 2.20
CA CYS A 18 6.11 -10.46 3.09
C CYS A 18 4.79 -10.60 3.86
N ALA A 19 4.80 -10.26 5.14
CA ALA A 19 3.59 -10.14 5.94
C ALA A 19 2.98 -8.75 5.73
N VAL A 20 1.73 -8.72 5.28
CA VAL A 20 0.93 -7.51 5.08
C VAL A 20 -0.09 -7.40 6.20
N THR A 21 -0.13 -6.25 6.86
CA THR A 21 -1.15 -5.92 7.86
C THR A 21 -1.89 -4.66 7.43
N THR A 22 -3.20 -4.77 7.20
CA THR A 22 -4.06 -3.68 6.75
C THR A 22 -5.06 -3.32 7.84
N VAL A 23 -5.21 -2.04 8.12
CA VAL A 23 -6.29 -1.51 8.96
C VAL A 23 -7.42 -0.99 8.08
N VAL A 24 -8.62 -1.49 8.33
CA VAL A 24 -9.83 -1.24 7.55
C VAL A 24 -10.89 -0.66 8.48
N ALA A 25 -11.56 0.40 8.04
CA ALA A 25 -12.80 0.87 8.64
C ALA A 25 -13.98 0.21 7.92
N ASP A 26 -14.95 -0.29 8.67
CA ASP A 26 -16.19 -0.89 8.15
C ASP A 26 -17.42 -0.07 8.60
N PRO A 27 -17.69 1.06 7.93
CA PRO A 27 -18.97 1.74 8.06
C PRO A 27 -20.04 0.96 7.29
N ALA A 28 -20.81 0.13 7.99
CA ALA A 28 -22.03 -0.50 7.47
C ALA A 28 -21.84 -1.25 6.14
N ASP A 29 -20.92 -2.22 6.13
CA ASP A 29 -20.58 -3.12 5.01
C ASP A 29 -19.84 -2.45 3.85
N ALA A 30 -19.37 -1.21 4.02
CA ALA A 30 -18.56 -0.49 3.03
C ALA A 30 -17.09 -0.39 3.50
N GLN A 31 -16.33 -1.48 3.35
CA GLN A 31 -14.94 -1.53 3.79
C GLN A 31 -14.06 -0.46 3.12
N GLN A 32 -13.42 0.36 3.94
CA GLN A 32 -12.48 1.40 3.55
C GLN A 32 -11.13 1.11 4.18
N VAL A 33 -10.12 0.91 3.35
CA VAL A 33 -8.75 0.73 3.83
C VAL A 33 -8.21 2.08 4.28
N LEU A 34 -7.66 2.12 5.49
CA LEU A 34 -7.07 3.33 6.06
C LEU A 34 -5.57 3.38 5.77
N TYR A 35 -4.86 2.32 6.14
CA TYR A 35 -3.43 2.15 5.90
C TYR A 35 -3.06 0.68 6.04
N GLY A 36 -1.88 0.31 5.53
CA GLY A 36 -1.28 -0.97 5.79
C GLY A 36 0.24 -0.88 5.88
N THR A 37 0.83 -1.91 6.48
CA THR A 37 2.28 -2.06 6.63
C THR A 37 2.72 -3.38 6.04
N VAL A 38 3.90 -3.37 5.41
CA VAL A 38 4.52 -4.56 4.82
C VAL A 38 5.84 -4.81 5.51
N THR A 39 6.01 -6.04 5.98
CA THR A 39 7.25 -6.51 6.63
C THR A 39 7.78 -7.75 5.92
N ARG A 40 9.10 -7.90 5.86
CA ARG A 40 9.76 -9.11 5.37
C ARG A 40 10.73 -9.60 6.44
N ASP A 41 10.61 -10.86 6.84
CA ASP A 41 11.42 -11.46 7.91
C ASP A 41 11.44 -10.63 9.22
N GLY A 42 10.31 -9.99 9.53
CA GLY A 42 10.16 -9.12 10.71
C GLY A 42 10.70 -7.69 10.56
N VAL A 43 11.32 -7.35 9.42
CA VAL A 43 11.83 -6.02 9.11
C VAL A 43 10.79 -5.23 8.31
N LEU A 44 10.60 -3.95 8.67
CA LEU A 44 9.72 -3.06 7.91
C LEU A 44 10.28 -2.82 6.50
N VAL A 45 9.46 -3.08 5.49
CA VAL A 45 9.75 -2.68 4.11
C VAL A 45 9.16 -1.30 3.83
N GLY A 46 7.94 -1.07 4.30
CA GLY A 46 7.25 0.21 4.18
C GLY A 46 5.80 0.13 4.59
N SER A 47 5.09 1.23 4.39
CA SER A 47 3.68 1.36 4.64
C SER A 47 2.98 2.03 3.46
N TYR A 48 1.67 1.85 3.38
CA TYR A 48 0.83 2.51 2.40
C TYR A 48 -0.42 3.06 3.05
N TYR A 49 -0.96 4.14 2.50
CA TYR A 49 -2.22 4.71 2.98
C TYR A 49 -3.01 5.34 1.84
N CYS A 50 -4.31 5.46 2.05
CA CYS A 50 -5.21 6.14 1.13
C CYS A 50 -5.41 7.59 1.58
N ALA A 51 -4.97 8.56 0.77
CA ALA A 51 -5.10 9.98 1.11
C ALA A 51 -6.54 10.50 0.89
N ASP A 52 -7.22 10.05 -0.17
CA ASP A 52 -8.65 10.28 -0.35
C ASP A 52 -9.45 9.03 0.09
N ARG A 53 -9.73 8.96 1.39
CA ARG A 53 -10.43 7.84 2.02
C ARG A 53 -11.88 7.68 1.55
N VAL A 54 -12.53 8.77 1.11
CA VAL A 54 -13.93 8.72 0.66
C VAL A 54 -14.00 8.05 -0.71
N ARG A 55 -13.10 8.42 -1.62
CA ARG A 55 -13.06 7.86 -2.99
C ARG A 55 -12.20 6.60 -3.10
N GLN A 56 -11.44 6.26 -2.06
CA GLN A 56 -10.44 5.19 -2.06
C GLN A 56 -9.38 5.39 -3.17
N THR A 57 -8.88 6.63 -3.29
CA THR A 57 -7.90 7.06 -4.30
C THR A 57 -6.74 7.84 -3.69
N ASP A 58 -5.77 8.27 -4.51
CA ASP A 58 -4.53 8.94 -4.06
C ASP A 58 -3.78 8.11 -3.03
N TRP A 59 -3.47 6.86 -3.40
CA TRP A 59 -2.67 5.98 -2.55
C TRP A 59 -1.23 6.44 -2.53
N ARG A 60 -0.61 6.35 -1.36
CA ARG A 60 0.78 6.74 -1.16
C ARG A 60 1.53 5.64 -0.46
N ILE A 61 2.81 5.54 -0.78
CA ILE A 61 3.74 4.63 -0.13
C ILE A 61 4.75 5.47 0.66
N VAL A 62 5.07 5.00 1.85
CA VAL A 62 6.14 5.49 2.71
C VAL A 62 7.12 4.35 2.93
N THR A 63 8.40 4.57 2.61
CA THR A 63 9.46 3.57 2.77
C THR A 63 9.75 3.32 4.26
N ALA A 64 10.55 2.29 4.55
CA ALA A 64 11.00 2.01 5.92
C ALA A 64 11.74 3.19 6.58
N ASP A 65 12.39 4.04 5.78
CA ASP A 65 13.11 5.24 6.23
C ASP A 65 12.19 6.41 6.58
N GLY A 66 10.89 6.29 6.28
CA GLY A 66 9.89 7.32 6.56
C GLY A 66 9.67 8.29 5.39
N ASP A 67 10.34 8.08 4.26
CA ASP A 67 10.21 8.93 3.07
C ASP A 67 9.08 8.46 2.15
N HIS A 68 8.46 9.42 1.47
CA HIS A 68 7.52 9.09 0.41
C HIS A 68 8.25 8.46 -0.78
N LEU A 69 7.71 7.34 -1.28
CA LEU A 69 8.32 6.69 -2.42
C LEU A 69 8.23 7.57 -3.67
N THR A 70 9.37 7.84 -4.28
CA THR A 70 9.49 8.59 -5.54
C THR A 70 10.22 7.79 -6.59
N LEU A 71 9.88 8.05 -7.85
CA LEU A 71 10.53 7.51 -9.04
C LEU A 71 10.84 8.68 -9.98
N ASP A 72 12.12 8.87 -10.34
CA ASP A 72 12.56 10.01 -11.16
C ASP A 72 12.03 11.36 -10.61
N ASP A 73 12.17 11.58 -9.30
CA ASP A 73 11.66 12.74 -8.53
C ASP A 73 10.14 12.96 -8.56
N ARG A 74 9.37 11.96 -8.98
CA ARG A 74 7.90 11.99 -8.99
C ARG A 74 7.33 11.05 -7.94
N PRO A 75 6.27 11.44 -7.21
CA PRO A 75 5.59 10.54 -6.28
C PRO A 75 5.08 9.28 -6.98
N VAL A 76 5.34 8.14 -6.38
CA VAL A 76 4.72 6.87 -6.78
C VAL A 76 3.36 6.79 -6.09
N ASN A 77 2.30 6.93 -6.88
CA ASN A 77 0.92 6.92 -6.42
C ASN A 77 0.18 5.69 -6.98
N PRO A 78 0.13 4.57 -6.25
CA PRO A 78 -0.61 3.40 -6.70
C PRO A 78 -2.08 3.71 -6.97
N VAL A 79 -2.67 2.97 -7.91
CA VAL A 79 -4.09 3.15 -8.28
C VAL A 79 -5.05 2.48 -7.29
N SER A 80 -4.54 1.59 -6.43
CA SER A 80 -5.32 0.79 -5.48
C SER A 80 -4.45 0.24 -4.35
N GLU A 81 -5.06 -0.29 -3.28
CA GLU A 81 -4.34 -1.05 -2.25
C GLU A 81 -3.52 -2.20 -2.86
N PRO A 82 -4.08 -3.11 -3.70
CA PRO A 82 -3.30 -4.21 -4.26
C PRO A 82 -2.07 -3.75 -5.04
N ALA A 83 -2.16 -2.62 -5.76
CA ALA A 83 -1.00 -2.04 -6.44
C ALA A 83 0.05 -1.53 -5.44
N ALA A 84 -0.37 -0.92 -4.32
CA ALA A 84 0.55 -0.49 -3.27
C ALA A 84 1.25 -1.69 -2.59
N VAL A 85 0.50 -2.77 -2.33
CA VAL A 85 1.05 -4.02 -1.80
C VAL A 85 2.07 -4.61 -2.77
N LEU A 86 1.74 -4.73 -4.06
CA LEU A 86 2.66 -5.25 -5.09
C LEU A 86 3.98 -4.48 -5.12
N VAL A 87 3.93 -3.14 -5.08
CA VAL A 87 5.13 -2.31 -5.04
C VAL A 87 5.99 -2.62 -3.81
N LEU A 88 5.39 -2.75 -2.64
CA LEU A 88 6.12 -3.05 -1.42
C LEU A 88 6.66 -4.49 -1.38
N THR A 89 5.90 -5.47 -1.86
CA THR A 89 6.21 -6.90 -1.68
C THR A 89 7.05 -7.49 -2.81
N THR A 90 7.07 -6.86 -3.98
CA THR A 90 7.86 -7.30 -5.13
C THR A 90 8.96 -6.30 -5.45
N VAL A 91 8.59 -5.02 -5.53
CA VAL A 91 9.49 -4.03 -6.09
C VAL A 91 10.53 -3.60 -5.07
N LEU A 92 10.14 -3.11 -3.89
CA LEU A 92 11.13 -2.68 -2.89
C LEU A 92 11.91 -3.83 -2.23
N THR A 93 11.47 -5.06 -2.45
CA THR A 93 12.08 -6.30 -1.95
C THR A 93 12.88 -7.04 -3.03
N GLY A 94 12.93 -6.49 -4.25
CA GLY A 94 13.74 -6.98 -5.34
C GLY A 94 15.23 -6.94 -5.01
N HIS A 95 16.00 -7.85 -5.59
CA HIS A 95 17.44 -7.97 -5.31
C HIS A 95 18.29 -6.97 -6.11
N ASP A 96 17.77 -6.38 -7.20
CA ASP A 96 18.48 -5.43 -8.06
C ASP A 96 17.71 -4.13 -8.26
N GLN A 97 18.28 -3.02 -7.81
CA GLN A 97 17.70 -1.68 -7.90
C GLN A 97 17.26 -1.27 -9.32
N ARG A 98 17.87 -1.81 -10.40
CA ARG A 98 17.42 -1.56 -11.77
C ARG A 98 16.13 -2.30 -12.12
N GLU A 99 15.99 -3.53 -11.65
CA GLU A 99 14.77 -4.32 -11.81
C GLU A 99 13.62 -3.68 -11.03
N ILE A 100 13.90 -3.17 -9.83
CA ILE A 100 12.95 -2.41 -9.00
C ILE A 100 12.40 -1.21 -9.78
N GLN A 101 13.29 -0.41 -10.36
CA GLN A 101 12.89 0.79 -11.11
C GLN A 101 12.03 0.46 -12.32
N GLN A 102 12.33 -0.64 -13.03
CA GLN A 102 11.53 -1.08 -14.18
C GLN A 102 10.12 -1.53 -13.76
N GLN A 103 10.02 -2.36 -12.72
CA GLN A 103 8.73 -2.85 -12.24
C GLN A 103 7.85 -1.71 -11.69
N LEU A 104 8.44 -0.68 -11.05
CA LEU A 104 7.72 0.53 -10.65
C LEU A 104 7.09 1.26 -11.83
N ARG A 105 7.83 1.39 -12.95
CA ARG A 105 7.31 2.04 -14.16
C ARG A 105 6.13 1.28 -14.74
N ASP A 106 6.18 -0.04 -14.72
CA ASP A 106 5.12 -0.88 -15.27
C ASP A 106 3.87 -0.87 -14.38
N ALA A 107 4.03 -0.90 -13.04
CA ALA A 107 2.92 -0.87 -12.08
C ALA A 107 2.19 0.49 -12.00
N THR A 108 2.87 1.58 -12.39
CA THR A 108 2.31 2.94 -12.36
C THR A 108 1.82 3.43 -13.72
N ARG A 109 1.99 2.62 -14.78
CA ARG A 109 1.51 2.96 -16.12
C ARG A 109 -0.04 2.89 -16.15
N PRO A 110 -0.73 3.90 -16.71
CA PRO A 110 -2.17 3.82 -16.94
C PRO A 110 -2.49 2.67 -17.92
N PRO A 111 -3.64 1.98 -17.79
CA PRO A 111 -4.06 1.01 -18.78
C PRO A 111 -4.26 1.66 -20.16
N PRO A 112 -4.07 0.91 -21.27
CA PRO A 112 -4.34 1.39 -22.62
C PRO A 112 -5.81 1.72 -22.86
#